data_AF-A0A0F2L4J7-F1
#
_entry.id   AF-A0A0F2L4J7-F1
#
_cell.length_a   1.000
_cell.length_b   1.000
_cell.length_c   1.000
_cell.angle_alpha   90.00
_cell.angle_beta   90.00
_cell.angle_gamma   90.00
#
_symmetry.space_group_name_H-M   'P 1'
#
loop_
_entity.id
_entity.type
_entity.pdbx_description
1 polymer ?
#
loop_
_entity_poly.entity_id
_entity_poly.type
_entity_poly.pdbx_seq_one_letter_code
_entity_poly.pdbx_strand_id
1 'polypeptide(L)'
;MRVLQQICMCRHEYDSKRDLLRLLDVHNETTKCIREKKQCNLGFIEIRVVRRFLSSQVIIILDGKEVSAEEFNRLLSTARFFREWYESDCSVDAYMQPMIGVDHYDAIKEFLVRNLNELQSICFSSKPILNFENLPTYVVDGINRAVSDFTNGTVRKI
;
A
#
# COMPACT_ATOMS: atom_id res chain seq x y z
N MET A 1 -0.69 0.22 -21.60
CA MET A 1 -1.17 1.47 -20.94
C MET A 1 -1.93 1.25 -19.63
N ARG A 2 -2.69 0.15 -19.44
CA ARG A 2 -3.42 -0.12 -18.18
C ARG A 2 -2.52 -0.36 -16.96
N VAL A 3 -1.35 -0.98 -17.17
CA VAL A 3 -0.43 -1.34 -16.07
C VAL A 3 0.13 -0.11 -15.35
N LEU A 4 0.62 0.91 -16.07
CA LEU A 4 1.17 2.12 -15.45
C LEU A 4 0.10 2.91 -14.69
N GLN A 5 -1.14 2.96 -15.22
CA GLN A 5 -2.28 3.56 -14.53
C GLN A 5 -2.60 2.81 -13.23
N GLN A 6 -2.61 1.47 -13.28
CA GLN A 6 -2.87 0.63 -12.11
C GLN A 6 -1.76 0.77 -11.05
N ILE A 7 -0.48 0.83 -11.45
CA ILE A 7 0.64 1.10 -10.55
C ILE A 7 0.46 2.44 -9.84
N CYS A 8 0.07 3.50 -10.57
CA CYS A 8 -0.14 4.81 -9.96
C CYS A 8 -1.38 4.89 -9.08
N MET A 9 -2.48 4.24 -9.47
CA MET A 9 -3.66 4.10 -8.61
C MET A 9 -3.30 3.40 -7.30
N CYS A 10 -2.61 2.27 -7.37
CA CYS A 10 -2.12 1.55 -6.20
C CYS A 10 -1.24 2.43 -5.33
N ARG A 11 -0.28 3.15 -5.92
CA ARG A 11 0.61 4.06 -5.19
C ARG A 11 -0.18 5.14 -4.45
N HIS A 12 -1.15 5.76 -5.13
CA HIS A 12 -2.00 6.79 -4.56
C HIS A 12 -2.86 6.27 -3.40
N GLU A 13 -3.47 5.10 -3.57
CA GLU A 13 -4.26 4.44 -2.53
C GLU A 13 -3.42 4.06 -1.31
N TYR A 14 -2.20 3.58 -1.53
CA TYR A 14 -1.25 3.30 -0.46
C TYR A 14 -0.89 4.56 0.33
N ASP A 15 -0.53 5.64 -0.37
CA ASP A 15 -0.12 6.89 0.27
C ASP A 15 -1.29 7.52 1.05
N SER A 16 -2.53 7.43 0.56
CA SER A 16 -3.72 7.97 1.25
C SER A 16 -4.15 7.17 2.48
N LYS A 17 -3.83 5.86 2.54
CA LYS A 17 -4.20 4.95 3.64
C LYS A 17 -2.99 4.47 4.45
N ARG A 18 -1.83 5.12 4.31
CA ARG A 18 -0.60 4.73 5.00
C ARG A 18 -0.77 4.69 6.52
N ASP A 19 -1.45 5.67 7.11
CA ASP A 19 -1.67 5.72 8.56
C ASP A 19 -2.62 4.61 9.04
N LEU A 20 -3.58 4.22 8.21
CA LEU A 20 -4.44 3.06 8.47
C LEU A 20 -3.61 1.76 8.49
N LEU A 21 -2.65 1.60 7.59
CA LEU A 21 -1.76 0.43 7.59
C LEU A 21 -0.84 0.37 8.81
N ARG A 22 -0.37 1.52 9.31
CA ARG A 22 0.44 1.58 10.54
C ARG A 22 -0.28 0.99 11.75
N LEU A 23 -1.62 1.07 11.81
CA LEU A 23 -2.42 0.43 12.87
C LEU A 23 -2.21 -1.09 12.92
N LEU A 24 -1.93 -1.74 11.79
CA LEU A 24 -1.70 -3.18 11.73
C LEU A 24 -0.38 -3.57 12.37
N ASP A 25 0.66 -2.75 12.22
CA ASP A 25 2.00 -3.03 12.73
C ASP A 25 2.05 -3.05 14.26
N VAL A 26 1.20 -2.25 14.90
CA VAL A 26 1.14 -2.11 16.37
C VAL A 26 -0.08 -2.80 16.99
N HIS A 27 -0.89 -3.49 16.19
CA HIS A 27 -2.15 -4.10 16.63
C HIS A 27 -1.95 -5.13 17.74
N ASN A 28 -0.92 -5.97 17.61
CA ASN A 28 -0.67 -7.06 18.54
C ASN A 28 -0.26 -6.52 19.92
N GLU A 29 0.63 -5.54 19.94
CA GLU A 29 1.08 -4.82 21.13
C GLU A 29 -0.09 -4.07 21.78
N THR A 30 -0.90 -3.39 20.97
CA THR A 30 -2.09 -2.65 21.45
C THR A 30 -3.08 -3.60 22.13
N THR A 31 -3.38 -4.74 21.48
CA THR A 31 -4.30 -5.75 22.01
C THR A 31 -3.77 -6.37 23.30
N LYS A 32 -2.46 -6.61 23.39
CA LYS A 32 -1.80 -7.10 24.61
C LYS A 32 -1.97 -6.10 25.76
N CYS A 33 -1.71 -4.82 25.51
CA CYS A 33 -1.87 -3.76 26.51
C CYS A 33 -3.31 -3.62 27.01
N ILE A 34 -4.30 -3.72 26.12
CA ILE A 34 -5.72 -3.70 26.48
C ILE A 34 -6.06 -4.90 27.38
N ARG A 35 -5.64 -6.11 27.00
CA ARG A 35 -5.90 -7.34 27.77
C ARG A 35 -5.26 -7.30 29.15
N GLU A 36 -4.02 -6.82 29.23
CA GLU A 36 -3.27 -6.69 30.49
C GLU A 36 -3.71 -5.48 31.33
N LYS A 37 -4.61 -4.64 30.82
CA LYS A 37 -5.02 -3.36 31.45
C LYS A 37 -3.80 -2.53 31.84
N LYS A 38 -2.82 -2.48 30.96
CA LYS A 38 -1.56 -1.76 31.15
C LYS A 38 -1.55 -0.50 30.28
N GLN A 39 -1.05 0.60 30.83
CA GLN A 39 -0.83 1.80 30.05
C GLN A 39 0.33 1.57 29.07
N CYS A 40 0.14 1.99 27.82
CA CYS A 40 1.11 1.80 26.74
C CYS A 40 1.13 3.02 25.82
N ASN A 41 2.31 3.40 25.35
CA ASN A 41 2.48 4.42 24.32
C ASN A 41 3.27 3.78 23.17
N LEU A 42 2.62 3.65 22.02
CA LEU A 42 3.14 3.07 20.79
C LEU A 42 3.35 4.17 19.72
N GLY A 43 3.57 5.40 20.16
CA GLY A 43 3.71 6.59 19.32
C GLY A 43 2.36 7.20 18.99
N PHE A 44 1.74 6.74 17.91
CA PHE A 44 0.46 7.28 17.42
C PHE A 44 -0.77 6.63 18.11
N ILE A 45 -0.55 5.55 18.87
CA ILE A 45 -1.55 4.93 19.75
C ILE A 45 -1.09 5.05 21.20
N GLU A 46 -1.95 5.61 22.04
CA GLU A 46 -1.76 5.59 23.49
C GLU A 46 -2.96 4.87 24.15
N ILE A 47 -2.65 3.96 25.06
CA ILE A 47 -3.64 3.26 25.87
C ILE A 47 -3.53 3.80 27.29
N ARG A 48 -4.60 4.43 27.76
CA ARG A 48 -4.73 4.89 29.14
C ARG A 48 -5.69 3.99 29.90
N VAL A 49 -5.36 3.72 31.16
CA VAL A 49 -6.23 2.96 32.05
C VAL A 49 -6.61 3.87 33.22
N VAL A 50 -7.90 4.18 33.31
CA VAL A 50 -8.47 4.97 34.38
C VAL A 50 -9.09 4.01 35.40
N ARG A 51 -8.54 3.98 36.61
CA ARG A 51 -9.12 3.22 37.72
C ARG A 51 -10.28 4.02 38.32
N ARG A 52 -11.48 3.45 38.27
CA ARG A 52 -12.67 3.89 39.01
C ARG A 52 -12.91 2.94 40.18
N PHE A 53 -13.68 3.40 41.16
CA PHE A 53 -13.92 2.72 42.45
C PHE A 53 -14.26 1.22 42.36
N LEU A 54 -14.94 0.78 41.29
CA LEU A 54 -15.33 -0.63 41.08
C LEU A 54 -14.87 -1.21 39.73
N SER A 55 -14.21 -0.42 38.88
CA SER A 55 -13.85 -0.85 37.53
C SER A 55 -12.65 -0.10 36.97
N SER A 56 -11.92 -0.77 36.08
CA SER A 56 -10.85 -0.17 35.28
C SER A 56 -11.39 0.11 33.88
N GLN A 57 -11.42 1.38 33.47
CA GLN A 57 -11.80 1.78 32.12
C GLN A 57 -10.53 1.92 31.27
N VAL A 58 -10.55 1.34 30.07
CA VAL A 58 -9.50 1.51 29.07
C VAL A 58 -9.93 2.60 28.10
N ILE A 59 -9.05 3.57 27.87
CA ILE A 59 -9.20 4.67 26.93
C ILE A 59 -8.14 4.47 25.84
N ILE A 60 -8.55 4.46 24.59
CA ILE A 60 -7.66 4.36 23.43
C ILE A 60 -7.56 5.75 22.83
N ILE A 61 -6.34 6.25 22.63
CA ILE A 61 -6.07 7.53 22.02
C ILE A 61 -5.32 7.26 20.71
N LEU A 62 -5.91 7.62 19.58
CA LEU A 62 -5.29 7.59 18.25
C LEU A 62 -5.02 9.02 17.80
N ASP A 63 -3.76 9.35 17.52
CA ASP A 63 -3.35 10.70 17.08
C ASP A 63 -3.94 11.84 17.94
N GLY A 64 -3.91 11.64 19.26
CA GLY A 64 -4.44 12.61 20.23
C GLY A 64 -5.96 12.64 20.38
N LYS A 65 -6.70 11.79 19.65
CA LYS A 65 -8.17 11.67 19.75
C LYS A 65 -8.56 10.40 20.50
N GLU A 66 -9.42 10.55 21.51
CA GLU A 66 -10.03 9.41 22.18
C GLU A 66 -10.99 8.69 21.22
N VAL A 67 -10.80 7.37 21.10
CA VAL A 67 -11.65 6.49 20.28
C VAL A 67 -12.19 5.36 21.15
N SER A 68 -13.38 4.88 20.80
CA SER A 68 -13.97 3.72 21.47
C SER A 68 -13.28 2.42 21.03
N ALA A 69 -13.40 1.36 21.84
CA ALA A 69 -12.91 0.04 21.45
C ALA A 69 -13.59 -0.49 20.18
N GLU A 70 -14.87 -0.15 19.96
CA GLU A 70 -15.61 -0.48 18.74
C GLU A 70 -15.03 0.24 17.53
N GLU A 71 -14.78 1.55 17.63
CA GLU A 71 -14.19 2.33 16.56
C GLU A 71 -12.78 1.85 16.23
N PHE A 72 -11.97 1.52 17.23
CA PHE A 72 -10.64 0.93 17.06
C PHE A 72 -10.70 -0.40 16.29
N ASN A 73 -11.62 -1.29 16.68
CA ASN A 73 -11.82 -2.57 15.98
C ASN A 73 -12.31 -2.39 14.54
N ARG A 74 -13.17 -1.39 14.30
CA ARG A 74 -13.62 -1.03 12.95
C ARG A 74 -12.45 -0.58 12.08
N LEU A 75 -11.61 0.34 12.59
CA LEU A 75 -10.42 0.82 11.87
C LEU A 75 -9.44 -0.32 11.57
N LEU A 76 -9.20 -1.22 12.52
CA LEU A 76 -8.37 -2.41 12.27
C LEU A 76 -8.94 -3.32 11.18
N SER A 77 -10.26 -3.53 11.19
CA SER A 77 -10.93 -4.34 10.17
C SER A 77 -10.79 -3.69 8.78
N THR A 78 -10.99 -2.38 8.70
CA THR A 78 -10.76 -1.61 7.47
C THR A 78 -9.32 -1.69 7.00
N ALA A 79 -8.35 -1.60 7.93
CA ALA A 79 -6.93 -1.71 7.61
C ALA A 79 -6.58 -3.10 7.04
N ARG A 80 -7.10 -4.18 7.63
CA ARG A 80 -6.88 -5.55 7.15
C ARG A 80 -7.46 -5.75 5.76
N PHE A 81 -8.71 -5.33 5.55
CA PHE A 81 -9.35 -5.42 4.24
C PHE A 81 -8.57 -4.63 3.18
N PHE A 82 -8.11 -3.42 3.52
CA PHE A 82 -7.29 -2.64 2.61
C PHE A 82 -5.96 -3.32 2.28
N ARG A 83 -5.28 -3.91 3.28
CA ARG A 83 -4.04 -4.66 3.05
C ARG A 83 -4.27 -5.87 2.14
N GLU A 84 -5.31 -6.65 2.37
CA GLU A 84 -5.66 -7.81 1.54
C GLU A 84 -5.96 -7.38 0.09
N TRP A 85 -6.76 -6.33 -0.09
CA TRP A 85 -7.02 -5.76 -1.40
C TRP A 85 -5.73 -5.28 -2.07
N TYR A 86 -4.87 -4.57 -1.35
CA TYR A 86 -3.61 -4.04 -1.89
C TYR A 86 -2.65 -5.17 -2.29
N GLU A 87 -2.48 -6.18 -1.43
CA GLU A 87 -1.63 -7.34 -1.72
C GLU A 87 -2.16 -8.17 -2.90
N SER A 88 -3.48 -8.23 -3.08
CA SER A 88 -4.11 -8.86 -4.24
C SER A 88 -3.90 -8.03 -5.51
N ASP A 89 -4.44 -6.82 -5.54
CA ASP A 89 -4.69 -6.04 -6.77
C ASP A 89 -3.52 -5.14 -7.16
N CYS A 90 -2.56 -4.94 -6.25
CA CYS A 90 -1.34 -4.16 -6.45
C CYS A 90 -0.07 -5.02 -6.46
N SER A 91 -0.22 -6.32 -6.71
CA SER A 91 0.89 -7.25 -6.93
C SER A 91 1.39 -7.22 -8.38
N VAL A 92 2.63 -7.67 -8.60
CA VAL A 92 3.16 -7.89 -9.96
C VAL A 92 2.27 -8.88 -10.72
N ASP A 93 1.77 -9.93 -10.05
CA ASP A 93 0.87 -10.90 -10.67
C ASP A 93 -0.44 -10.25 -11.14
N ALA A 94 -1.01 -9.34 -10.36
CA ALA A 94 -2.18 -8.56 -10.76
C ALA A 94 -1.89 -7.64 -11.96
N TYR A 95 -0.72 -6.97 -11.96
CA TYR A 95 -0.29 -6.15 -13.09
C TYR A 95 -0.06 -6.95 -14.37
N MET A 96 0.32 -8.23 -14.23
CA MET A 96 0.56 -9.13 -15.37
C MET A 96 -0.72 -9.79 -15.90
N GLN A 97 -1.84 -9.82 -15.15
CA GLN A 97 -3.10 -10.44 -15.59
C GLN A 97 -3.53 -10.05 -17.01
N PRO A 98 -3.50 -8.77 -17.43
CA PRO A 98 -3.92 -8.36 -18.76
C PRO A 98 -2.98 -8.83 -19.89
N MET A 99 -1.80 -9.35 -19.54
CA MET A 99 -0.75 -9.76 -20.47
C MET A 99 -0.62 -11.29 -20.55
N ILE A 100 -1.51 -12.06 -19.92
CA ILE A 100 -1.53 -13.52 -20.04
C ILE A 100 -1.63 -13.93 -21.52
N GLY A 101 -0.74 -14.81 -21.95
CA GLY A 101 -0.67 -15.30 -23.34
C GLY A 101 0.11 -14.40 -24.30
N VAL A 102 0.71 -13.30 -23.81
CA VAL A 102 1.63 -12.48 -24.60
C VAL A 102 3.02 -13.13 -24.66
N ASP A 103 3.69 -13.00 -25.81
CA ASP A 103 5.07 -13.43 -25.97
C ASP A 103 5.98 -12.76 -24.92
N HIS A 104 6.93 -13.52 -24.38
CA HIS A 104 7.85 -13.08 -23.32
C HIS A 104 7.17 -12.64 -22.01
N TYR A 105 5.99 -13.17 -21.70
CA TYR A 105 5.27 -12.95 -20.43
C TYR A 105 6.20 -13.01 -19.21
N ASP A 106 7.01 -14.07 -19.08
CA ASP A 106 7.89 -14.27 -17.92
C ASP A 106 9.00 -13.20 -17.87
N ALA A 107 9.60 -12.85 -19.01
CA ALA A 107 10.62 -11.81 -19.07
C ALA A 107 10.05 -10.42 -18.72
N ILE A 108 8.81 -10.13 -19.13
CA ILE A 108 8.10 -8.90 -18.75
C ILE A 108 7.76 -8.90 -17.26
N LYS A 109 7.34 -10.05 -16.72
CA LYS A 109 7.09 -10.21 -15.28
C LYS A 109 8.35 -9.92 -14.47
N GLU A 110 9.47 -10.52 -14.84
CA GLU A 110 10.75 -10.25 -14.18
C GLU A 110 11.17 -8.78 -14.31
N PHE A 111 10.97 -8.18 -15.48
CA PHE A 111 11.19 -6.75 -15.68
C PHE A 111 10.37 -5.91 -14.70
N LEU A 112 9.08 -6.22 -14.51
CA LEU A 112 8.23 -5.52 -13.53
C LEU A 112 8.74 -5.73 -12.10
N VAL A 113 9.10 -6.96 -11.71
CA VAL A 113 9.66 -7.23 -10.37
C VAL A 113 10.90 -6.38 -10.10
N ARG A 114 11.82 -6.30 -11.07
CA ARG A 114 13.07 -5.52 -10.93
C ARG A 114 12.82 -4.02 -10.90
N ASN A 115 11.84 -3.53 -11.66
CA ASN A 115 11.66 -2.10 -11.92
C ASN A 115 10.44 -1.48 -11.23
N LEU A 116 9.70 -2.21 -10.40
CA LEU A 116 8.43 -1.72 -9.84
C LEU A 116 8.59 -0.39 -9.08
N ASN A 117 9.64 -0.25 -8.26
CA ASN A 117 9.90 0.98 -7.52
C ASN A 117 10.21 2.16 -8.44
N GLU A 118 11.02 1.94 -9.47
CA GLU A 118 11.34 2.95 -10.48
C GLU A 118 10.08 3.33 -11.26
N LEU A 119 9.26 2.36 -11.64
CA LEU A 119 7.99 2.58 -12.32
C LEU A 119 6.98 3.35 -11.45
N GLN A 120 7.02 3.24 -10.12
CA GLN A 120 6.17 4.08 -9.25
C GLN A 120 6.57 5.56 -9.29
N SER A 121 7.82 5.90 -9.62
CA SER A 121 8.27 7.29 -9.70
C SER A 121 7.56 8.08 -10.81
N ILE A 122 7.08 7.40 -11.86
CA ILE A 122 6.37 8.03 -12.98
C ILE A 122 5.06 8.70 -12.55
N CYS A 123 4.48 8.26 -11.44
CA CYS A 123 3.25 8.80 -10.88
C CYS A 123 3.44 10.24 -10.42
N PHE A 124 4.68 10.65 -10.15
CA PHE A 124 5.07 12.01 -9.79
C PHE A 124 5.74 12.76 -10.96
N SER A 125 5.52 12.30 -12.19
CA SER A 125 6.11 12.85 -13.43
C SER A 125 7.64 12.81 -13.50
N SER A 126 8.27 11.91 -12.75
CA SER A 126 9.70 11.61 -12.86
C SER A 126 9.95 10.61 -13.98
N LYS A 127 11.08 10.76 -14.68
CA LYS A 127 11.52 9.77 -15.67
C LYS A 127 12.22 8.61 -14.95
N PRO A 128 11.74 7.36 -15.08
CA PRO A 128 12.29 6.23 -14.36
C PRO A 128 13.60 5.76 -15.00
N ILE A 129 14.52 5.22 -14.20
CA ILE A 129 15.73 4.56 -14.72
C ILE A 129 15.44 3.05 -14.75
N LEU A 130 15.16 2.53 -15.94
CA LEU A 130 14.70 1.15 -16.11
C LEU A 130 15.85 0.22 -16.52
N ASN A 131 15.94 -0.94 -15.85
CA ASN A 131 16.78 -2.06 -16.25
C ASN A 131 16.01 -2.95 -17.25
N PHE A 132 16.51 -3.01 -18.49
CA PHE A 132 15.96 -3.77 -19.61
C PHE A 132 16.66 -5.12 -19.88
N GLU A 133 17.50 -5.60 -18.96
CA GLU A 133 18.19 -6.89 -19.10
C GLU A 133 17.22 -8.01 -19.49
N ASN A 134 17.66 -8.84 -20.43
CA ASN A 134 16.95 -10.01 -20.93
C ASN A 134 15.62 -9.73 -21.65
N LEU A 135 15.36 -8.47 -22.05
CA LEU A 135 14.22 -8.13 -22.89
C LEU A 135 14.60 -8.01 -24.38
N PRO A 136 13.77 -8.52 -25.30
CA PRO A 136 13.92 -8.25 -26.72
C PRO A 136 13.77 -6.75 -27.04
N THR A 137 14.51 -6.25 -28.04
CA THR A 137 14.51 -4.81 -28.41
C THR A 137 13.10 -4.27 -28.67
N TYR A 138 12.24 -5.02 -29.36
CA TYR A 138 10.89 -4.55 -29.67
C TYR A 138 10.00 -4.40 -28.42
N VAL A 139 10.25 -5.20 -27.37
CA VAL A 139 9.58 -5.09 -26.07
C VAL A 139 10.08 -3.84 -25.34
N VAL A 140 11.39 -3.61 -25.35
CA VAL A 140 12.02 -2.39 -24.80
C VAL A 140 11.45 -1.14 -25.45
N ASP A 141 11.33 -1.12 -26.79
CA ASP A 141 10.73 -0.01 -27.52
C ASP A 141 9.26 0.21 -27.15
N GLY A 142 8.50 -0.89 -26.98
CA GLY A 142 7.12 -0.84 -26.51
C GLY A 142 6.99 -0.22 -25.12
N ILE A 143 7.84 -0.63 -24.18
CA ILE A 143 7.86 -0.10 -22.81
C ILE A 143 8.24 1.39 -22.82
N ASN A 144 9.31 1.77 -23.54
CA ASN A 144 9.75 3.16 -23.62
C ASN A 144 8.67 4.07 -24.19
N ARG A 145 7.96 3.64 -25.24
CA ARG A 145 6.80 4.37 -25.77
C ARG A 145 5.71 4.52 -24.72
N ALA A 146 5.33 3.43 -24.05
CA ALA A 146 4.29 3.47 -23.02
C ALA A 146 4.64 4.41 -21.85
N VAL A 147 5.89 4.42 -21.40
CA VAL A 147 6.37 5.34 -20.35
C VAL A 147 6.38 6.78 -20.83
N SER A 148 6.84 7.04 -22.06
CA SER A 148 6.84 8.36 -22.68
C SER A 148 5.42 8.91 -22.83
N ASP A 149 4.49 8.11 -23.35
CA ASP A 149 3.09 8.50 -23.56
C ASP A 149 2.39 8.83 -22.23
N PHE A 150 2.70 8.07 -21.17
CA PHE A 150 2.17 8.29 -19.83
C PHE A 150 2.72 9.56 -19.19
N THR A 151 4.03 9.79 -19.27
CA THR A 151 4.70 10.95 -18.65
C THR A 151 4.32 12.27 -19.32
N ASN A 152 4.25 12.28 -20.66
CA ASN A 152 3.91 13.46 -21.48
C ASN A 152 2.42 13.84 -21.43
N GLY A 153 1.57 13.10 -20.71
CA GLY A 153 0.15 13.45 -20.54
C GLY A 153 -0.73 13.17 -21.76
N THR A 154 -0.22 12.44 -22.77
CA THR A 154 -1.03 11.89 -23.87
C THR A 154 -2.10 10.92 -23.34
N VAL A 155 -1.91 10.42 -22.12
CA VAL A 155 -2.81 9.57 -21.36
C VAL A 155 -3.32 10.34 -20.14
N ARG A 156 -4.64 10.31 -19.86
CA ARG A 156 -5.21 10.88 -18.62
C ARG A 156 -4.51 10.29 -17.40
N LYS A 157 -3.83 11.15 -16.64
CA LYS A 157 -3.35 10.89 -15.28
C LYS A 157 -4.60 10.87 -14.38
N ILE A 158 -4.73 9.83 -13.56
CA ILE A 158 -5.83 9.67 -12.59
C ILE A 158 -5.62 10.69 -11.48
#